data_AF-A0A9C9TQR2-F1
#
_entry.id   AF-A0A9C9TQR2-F1
#
_cell.length_a   1.000
_cell.length_b   1.000
_cell.length_c   1.000
_cell.angle_alpha   90.00
_cell.angle_beta   90.00
_cell.angle_gamma   90.00
#
_symmetry.space_group_name_H-M   'P 1'
#
loop_
_entity.id
_entity.type
_entity.pdbx_description
1 polymer ?
#
loop_
_entity_poly.entity_id
_entity_poly.type
_entity_poly.pdbx_seq_one_letter_code
_entity_poly.pdbx_strand_id
1 'polypeptide(L)' 'MKFRIILEYDPETENYAAYCPELPGCCSAGDTEEEALKNWAEIL' A
#
# COMPACT_ATOMS: atom_id res chain seq x y z
N MET A 1 -1.57 4.97 16.83
CA MET A 1 -2.79 4.53 16.11
C MET A 1 -2.49 3.22 15.40
N LYS A 2 -3.51 2.38 15.14
CA LYS A 2 -3.42 1.26 14.20
C LYS A 2 -4.29 1.64 13.00
N PHE A 3 -3.70 1.71 11.81
CA PHE A 3 -4.44 1.94 10.57
C PHE A 3 -4.61 0.61 9.85
N ARG A 4 -5.78 0.37 9.27
CA ARG A 4 -5.99 -0.83 8.46
C ARG A 4 -5.51 -0.55 7.04
N ILE A 5 -4.42 -1.19 6.65
CA ILE A 5 -3.90 -1.13 5.28
C ILE A 5 -4.45 -2.34 4.52
N ILE A 6 -4.98 -2.10 3.34
CA ILE A 6 -5.35 -3.13 2.38
C ILE A 6 -4.20 -3.22 1.37
N LEU A 7 -3.62 -4.41 1.25
CA LEU A 7 -2.67 -4.77 0.20
C LEU A 7 -3.42 -5.57 -0.85
N GLU A 8 -3.41 -5.08 -2.07
CA GLU A 8 -3.97 -5.73 -3.24
C GLU A 8 -2.84 -6.03 -4.21
N TYR A 9 -2.76 -7.26 -4.70
CA TYR A 9 -1.77 -7.65 -5.70
C TYR A 9 -2.40 -7.57 -7.08
N ASP A 10 -1.79 -6.78 -7.95
CA ASP A 10 -2.17 -6.61 -9.34
C ASP A 10 -1.30 -7.51 -10.24
N PRO A 11 -1.79 -8.69 -10.67
CA PRO A 11 -1.03 -9.58 -11.53
C PRO A 11 -0.76 -9.02 -12.94
N GLU A 12 -1.49 -7.99 -13.37
CA GLU A 12 -1.27 -7.32 -14.66
C GLU A 12 -0.05 -6.40 -14.64
N THR A 13 0.21 -5.77 -13.50
CA THR A 13 1.37 -4.86 -13.33
C THR A 13 2.49 -5.51 -12.51
N GLU A 14 2.27 -6.74 -12.03
CA GLU A 14 3.15 -7.49 -11.14
C GLU A 14 3.52 -6.71 -9.86
N ASN A 15 2.61 -5.84 -9.40
CA ASN A 15 2.83 -4.94 -8.26
C ASN A 15 1.80 -5.12 -7.15
N TYR A 16 2.16 -4.69 -5.95
CA TYR A 16 1.30 -4.58 -4.78
C TYR A 16 0.85 -3.13 -4.60
N ALA A 17 -0.45 -2.90 -4.52
CA ALA A 17 -1.06 -1.65 -4.12
C ALA A 17 -1.41 -1.69 -2.63
N ALA A 18 -0.84 -0.78 -1.84
CA ALA A 18 -1.15 -0.57 -0.44
C ALA A 18 -2.00 0.71 -0.28
N TYR A 19 -3.21 0.59 0.26
CA TYR A 19 -4.10 1.73 0.50
C TYR A 19 -4.87 1.60 1.82
N CYS A 20 -5.24 2.74 2.41
CA CYS A 20 -6.01 2.77 3.64
C CYS A 20 -7.40 3.39 3.39
N PRO A 21 -8.51 2.64 3.62
CA PRO A 21 -9.86 3.18 3.43
C PRO A 21 -10.20 4.31 4.42
N GLU A 22 -9.46 4.44 5.53
CA GLU A 22 -9.67 5.48 6.55
C GLU A 22 -8.96 6.80 6.23
N LEU A 23 -7.96 6.78 5.34
CA LEU A 23 -7.16 7.94 4.93
C LEU A 23 -7.22 8.11 3.40
N PRO A 24 -8.32 8.66 2.87
CA PRO A 24 -8.48 8.88 1.45
C PRO A 24 -7.41 9.87 0.95
N GLY A 25 -6.59 9.43 0.00
CA GLY A 25 -5.52 10.23 -0.60
C GLY A 25 -4.11 9.75 -0.27
N CYS A 26 -3.97 8.81 0.65
CA CYS A 26 -2.72 8.08 0.82
C CYS A 26 -2.90 6.71 0.15
N CYS A 27 -2.07 6.41 -0.84
CA CYS A 27 -1.97 5.15 -1.59
C CYS A 27 -0.53 5.00 -2.03
N SER A 28 0.01 3.80 -1.89
CA SER A 28 1.35 3.46 -2.33
C SER A 28 1.34 2.18 -3.14
N ALA A 29 2.34 2.01 -3.99
CA ALA A 29 2.54 0.78 -4.73
C ALA A 29 4.00 0.32 -4.58
N GLY A 30 4.24 -0.96 -4.77
CA GLY A 30 5.59 -1.52 -4.83
C GLY A 30 5.58 -2.95 -5.38
N ASP A 31 6.71 -3.39 -5.92
CA ASP A 31 6.85 -4.71 -6.55
C ASP A 31 6.69 -5.88 -5.55
N THR A 32 6.81 -5.60 -4.25
CA THR A 32 6.62 -6.59 -3.17
C THR A 32 5.76 -6.04 -2.04
N GLU A 33 5.16 -6.94 -1.26
CA GLU A 33 4.37 -6.57 -0.06
C GLU A 33 5.17 -5.68 0.90
N GLU A 34 6.45 -6.02 1.14
CA GLU A 34 7.35 -5.25 2.00
C GLU A 34 7.61 -3.85 1.43
N GLU A 35 7.83 -3.74 0.12
CA GLU A 35 8.09 -2.46 -0.53
C GLU A 35 6.87 -1.54 -0.49
N ALA A 36 5.68 -2.09 -0.80
CA ALA A 36 4.43 -1.33 -0.73
C ALA A 36 4.12 -0.86 0.71
N LEU A 37 4.40 -1.70 1.72
CA LEU A 37 4.28 -1.32 3.14
C LEU A 37 5.29 -0.27 3.57
N LYS A 38 6.55 -0.40 3.11
CA LYS A 38 7.62 0.53 3.44
C LYS A 38 7.35 1.90 2.83
N ASN A 39 6.96 1.93 1.56
CA ASN A 39 6.57 3.16 0.88
C ASN A 39 5.35 3.79 1.57
N TRP A 40 4.35 3.00 1.99
CA TRP A 40 3.24 3.51 2.79
C TRP A 40 3.69 4.13 4.13
N ALA A 41 4.63 3.47 4.82
CA ALA A 41 5.17 3.95 6.08
C ALA A 41 6.00 5.24 5.95
N GLU A 42 6.58 5.53 4.77
CA GLU A 42 7.27 6.80 4.53
C GLU A 42 6.33 7.99 4.27
N ILE A 43 5.11 7.73 3.79
CA ILE A 43 4.13 8.77 3.43
C ILE A 43 3.22 9.14 4.62
N LEU A 44 3.20 8.30 5.67
CA LEU A 44 2.36 8.46 6.86
C LEU A 44 3.04 9.29 7.95
#